data_AF-A0A832LW82-F1
#
_entry.id   AF-A0A832LW82-F1
#
_cell.length_a   1.000
_cell.length_b   1.000
_cell.length_c   1.000
_cell.angle_alpha   90.00
_cell.angle_beta   90.00
_cell.angle_gamma   90.00
#
_symmetry.space_group_name_H-M   'P 1'
#
loop_
_entity.id
_entity.type
_entity.pdbx_description
1 polymer ?
#
loop_
_entity_poly.entity_id
_entity_poly.type
_entity_poly.pdbx_seq_one_letter_code
_entity_poly.pdbx_strand_id
1 'polypeptide(L)'
;MRGRALQLAGDLAPTAQLQRQKQRAEHQRQQHAAPDAARLLGARWEPGKIGHAPRHVFTVKWTNREHPISRGLEETFLANDELYHKLDLLPGAEVLATAFDDPANRGTGKDEPVIWTVRYGAGRGFHITLGHDVPAMSQPGFVTAFARGAEWAASGEVAVPAEPGSQPRPGPEAGGGTAPSGVEVRRPR
;
A
#
# COMPACT_ATOMS: atom_id res chain seq x y z
N MET A 1 -23.85 -27.19 -72.19
CA MET A 1 -22.51 -27.13 -71.55
C MET A 1 -22.36 -25.74 -70.94
N ARG A 2 -22.44 -25.62 -69.60
CA ARG A 2 -21.35 -25.21 -68.68
C ARG A 2 -20.66 -23.90 -69.11
N GLY A 3 -20.60 -22.81 -68.34
CA GLY A 3 -20.98 -22.52 -66.95
C GLY A 3 -20.74 -21.03 -66.64
N ARG A 4 -21.45 -20.50 -65.64
CA ARG A 4 -21.34 -19.12 -65.12
C ARG A 4 -19.95 -18.88 -64.50
N ALA A 5 -19.35 -17.71 -64.76
CA ALA A 5 -18.26 -17.19 -63.96
C ALA A 5 -18.82 -16.29 -62.85
N LEU A 6 -18.63 -16.73 -61.60
CA LEU A 6 -18.90 -15.97 -60.38
C LEU A 6 -17.91 -14.82 -60.22
N GLN A 7 -18.40 -13.70 -59.70
CA GLN A 7 -17.62 -12.64 -59.07
C GLN A 7 -16.71 -13.19 -57.96
N LEU A 8 -15.44 -12.81 -57.97
CA LEU A 8 -14.55 -12.91 -56.82
C LEU A 8 -14.20 -11.51 -56.33
N ALA A 9 -14.93 -11.06 -55.31
CA ALA A 9 -14.45 -10.04 -54.39
C ALA A 9 -13.53 -10.76 -53.39
N GLY A 10 -12.23 -10.45 -53.41
CA GLY A 10 -11.26 -10.92 -52.43
C GLY A 10 -10.91 -9.78 -51.50
N ASP A 11 -11.48 -9.78 -50.30
CA ASP A 11 -11.15 -8.90 -49.19
C ASP A 11 -9.68 -9.10 -48.74
N LEU A 12 -8.88 -8.03 -48.77
CA LEU A 12 -7.56 -7.98 -48.14
C LEU A 12 -7.62 -7.15 -46.84
N ALA A 13 -7.87 -7.89 -45.75
CA ALA A 13 -7.24 -7.88 -44.43
C ALA A 13 -7.23 -6.61 -43.52
N PRO A 14 -7.84 -6.71 -42.30
CA PRO A 14 -7.84 -5.67 -41.27
C PRO A 14 -6.64 -5.81 -40.30
N THR A 15 -5.43 -5.42 -40.71
CA THR A 15 -4.23 -5.55 -39.85
C THR A 15 -3.81 -4.23 -39.20
N ALA A 16 -3.82 -3.14 -39.95
CA ALA A 16 -3.34 -1.85 -39.45
C ALA A 16 -4.26 -1.20 -38.40
N GLN A 17 -5.59 -1.40 -38.51
CA GLN A 17 -6.54 -0.87 -37.54
C GLN A 17 -6.48 -1.62 -36.21
N LEU A 18 -6.31 -2.94 -36.26
CA LEU A 18 -6.15 -3.76 -35.07
C LEU A 18 -4.83 -3.45 -34.35
N GLN A 19 -3.74 -3.24 -35.08
CA GLN A 19 -2.46 -2.80 -34.51
C GLN A 19 -2.55 -1.40 -33.88
N ARG A 20 -3.22 -0.45 -34.53
CA ARG A 20 -3.46 0.88 -33.96
C ARG A 20 -4.35 0.83 -32.72
N GLN A 21 -5.34 -0.06 -32.67
CA GLN A 21 -6.18 -0.27 -31.50
C GLN A 21 -5.40 -0.89 -30.34
N LYS A 22 -4.54 -1.88 -30.61
CA LYS A 22 -3.64 -2.46 -29.60
C LYS A 22 -2.65 -1.41 -29.07
N GLN A 23 -2.02 -0.64 -29.96
CA GLN A 23 -1.10 0.43 -29.57
C GLN A 23 -1.80 1.55 -28.77
N ARG A 24 -3.03 1.92 -29.14
CA ARG A 24 -3.83 2.89 -28.37
C ARG A 24 -4.24 2.34 -27.01
N ALA A 25 -4.62 1.06 -26.93
CA ALA A 25 -4.96 0.42 -25.66
C ALA A 25 -3.72 0.26 -24.76
N GLU A 26 -2.55 -0.06 -25.32
CA GLU A 26 -1.26 -0.11 -24.62
C GLU A 26 -0.88 1.27 -24.09
N HIS A 27 -0.95 2.30 -24.95
CA HIS A 27 -0.68 3.69 -24.60
C HIS A 27 -1.65 4.22 -23.54
N GLN A 28 -2.94 3.90 -23.65
CA GLN A 28 -3.95 4.25 -22.64
C GLN A 28 -3.74 3.50 -21.33
N ARG A 29 -3.34 2.22 -21.35
CA ARG A 29 -2.96 1.46 -20.13
C ARG A 29 -1.74 2.07 -19.45
N GLN A 30 -0.74 2.48 -20.22
CA GLN A 30 0.47 3.14 -19.72
C GLN A 30 0.19 4.57 -19.20
N GLN A 31 -0.78 5.27 -19.79
CA GLN A 31 -1.15 6.63 -19.39
C GLN A 31 -2.10 6.69 -18.19
N HIS A 32 -3.01 5.73 -18.05
CA HIS A 32 -4.09 5.80 -17.04
C HIS A 32 -3.75 5.09 -15.72
N ALA A 33 -2.73 4.24 -15.68
CA ALA A 33 -2.32 3.54 -14.45
C ALA A 33 -1.15 4.20 -13.70
N ALA A 34 -0.45 5.17 -14.28
CA ALA A 34 0.91 5.55 -13.85
C ALA A 34 1.08 6.93 -13.15
N PRO A 35 0.33 8.02 -13.47
CA PRO A 35 0.56 9.31 -12.81
C PRO A 35 -0.17 9.44 -11.46
N ASP A 36 -1.44 9.05 -11.41
CA ASP A 36 -2.27 9.29 -10.22
C ASP A 36 -2.02 8.26 -9.12
N ALA A 37 -1.69 7.01 -9.47
CA ALA A 37 -1.25 6.02 -8.49
C ALA A 37 0.06 6.45 -7.79
N ALA A 38 1.04 6.93 -8.56
CA ALA A 38 2.29 7.42 -7.99
C ALA A 38 2.08 8.66 -7.10
N ARG A 39 1.18 9.58 -7.50
CA ARG A 39 0.79 10.73 -6.67
C ARG A 39 0.05 10.32 -5.40
N LEU A 40 -0.84 9.33 -5.48
CA LEU A 40 -1.57 8.79 -4.34
C LEU A 40 -0.62 8.11 -3.35
N LEU A 41 0.39 7.39 -3.86
CA LEU A 41 1.41 6.73 -3.04
C LEU A 41 2.52 7.68 -2.58
N GLY A 42 2.71 8.83 -3.23
CA GLY A 42 3.82 9.74 -2.99
C GLY A 42 5.18 9.20 -3.46
N ALA A 43 5.19 8.09 -4.20
CA ALA A 43 6.41 7.43 -4.64
C ALA A 43 6.16 6.62 -5.93
N ARG A 44 7.26 6.30 -6.61
CA ARG A 44 7.26 5.35 -7.73
C ARG A 44 8.58 4.60 -7.80
N TRP A 45 8.56 3.47 -8.48
CA TRP A 45 9.77 2.90 -9.06
C TRP A 45 9.80 3.15 -10.56
N GLU A 46 10.93 3.62 -11.06
CA GLU A 46 11.21 3.57 -12.48
C GLU A 46 11.42 2.11 -12.92
N PRO A 47 10.84 1.68 -14.06
CA PRO A 47 11.13 0.38 -14.63
C PRO A 47 12.65 0.15 -14.76
N GLY A 48 13.14 -0.95 -14.21
CA GLY A 48 14.58 -1.27 -14.18
C GLY A 48 15.37 -0.71 -12.99
N LYS A 49 14.73 0.07 -12.10
CA LYS A 49 15.32 0.53 -10.83
C LYS A 49 14.58 -0.02 -9.60
N ILE A 50 14.02 -1.22 -9.69
CA ILE A 50 13.31 -1.87 -8.58
C ILE A 50 14.31 -2.74 -7.80
N GLY A 51 14.17 -2.79 -6.47
CA GLY A 51 14.91 -3.76 -5.68
C GLY A 51 14.65 -3.66 -4.18
N HIS A 52 15.23 -4.60 -3.47
CA HIS A 52 15.27 -4.67 -2.03
C HIS A 52 16.47 -5.51 -1.58
N ALA A 53 16.88 -5.37 -0.33
CA ALA A 53 17.78 -6.32 0.32
C ALA A 53 17.06 -7.66 0.57
N PRO A 54 17.78 -8.80 0.68
CA PRO A 54 17.20 -10.04 1.18
C PRO A 54 16.54 -9.83 2.53
N ARG A 55 15.53 -10.64 2.87
CA ARG A 55 14.89 -10.55 4.18
C ARG A 55 15.90 -10.64 5.31
N HIS A 56 15.88 -9.67 6.21
CA HIS A 56 16.79 -9.60 7.36
C HIS A 56 16.23 -8.70 8.46
N VAL A 57 16.88 -8.70 9.61
CA VAL A 57 16.57 -7.76 10.70
C VAL A 57 17.30 -6.44 10.47
N PHE A 58 16.58 -5.33 10.54
CA PHE A 58 17.14 -3.99 10.44
C PHE A 58 16.43 -3.02 11.38
N THR A 59 17.12 -1.91 11.69
CA THR A 59 16.61 -0.84 12.54
C THR A 59 15.91 0.21 11.71
N VAL A 60 14.65 0.49 12.01
CA VAL A 60 13.90 1.60 11.46
C VAL A 60 13.99 2.78 12.43
N LYS A 61 14.34 3.95 11.92
CA LYS A 61 14.51 5.19 12.70
C LYS A 61 13.46 6.22 12.30
N TRP A 62 12.77 6.80 13.28
CA TRP A 62 11.88 7.93 13.03
C TRP A 62 12.68 9.21 12.75
N THR A 63 12.36 9.90 11.66
CA THR A 63 13.03 11.13 11.21
C THR A 63 12.36 12.40 11.73
N ASN A 64 11.04 12.36 11.92
CA ASN A 64 10.26 13.43 12.52
C ASN A 64 9.54 12.88 13.75
N ARG A 65 9.97 13.26 14.96
CA ARG A 65 9.43 12.79 16.25
C ARG A 65 8.25 13.60 16.76
N GLU A 66 7.92 14.71 16.10
CA GLU A 66 6.80 15.58 16.46
C GLU A 66 5.53 15.27 15.66
N HIS A 67 5.64 14.51 14.56
CA HIS A 67 4.49 14.08 13.76
C HIS A 67 3.53 13.21 14.61
N PRO A 68 2.19 13.36 14.51
CA PRO A 68 1.25 12.58 15.34
C PRO A 68 1.49 11.06 15.32
N ILE A 69 1.86 10.51 14.16
CA ILE A 69 2.19 9.08 13.99
C ILE A 69 3.36 8.63 14.88
N SER A 70 4.40 9.44 15.05
CA SER A 70 5.65 9.07 15.72
C SER A 70 5.80 9.68 17.12
N ARG A 71 4.97 10.66 17.47
CA ARG A 71 5.04 11.36 18.76
C ARG A 71 4.82 10.40 19.93
N GLY A 72 5.77 10.40 20.85
CA GLY A 72 5.76 9.55 22.05
C GLY A 72 6.20 8.09 21.82
N LEU A 73 6.66 7.71 20.61
CA LEU A 73 7.27 6.40 20.37
C LEU A 73 8.75 6.39 20.78
N GLU A 74 9.39 5.22 20.76
CA GLU A 74 10.85 5.11 20.86
C GLU A 74 11.55 5.71 19.62
N GLU A 75 12.86 6.00 19.70
CA GLU A 75 13.61 6.59 18.55
C GLU A 75 13.62 5.64 17.35
N THR A 76 13.67 4.34 17.65
CA THR A 76 13.78 3.29 16.67
C THR A 76 12.89 2.11 17.03
N PHE A 77 12.67 1.24 16.05
CA PHE A 77 12.13 -0.10 16.26
C PHE A 77 12.82 -1.08 15.33
N LEU A 78 12.75 -2.38 15.66
CA LEU A 78 13.28 -3.44 14.80
C LEU A 78 12.21 -3.94 13.84
N ALA A 79 12.61 -4.15 12.59
CA ALA A 79 11.84 -4.84 11.56
C ALA A 79 12.63 -6.08 11.09
N ASN A 80 11.91 -7.12 10.67
CA ASN A 80 12.44 -8.31 10.03
C ASN A 80 11.66 -8.50 8.73
N ASP A 81 12.18 -7.93 7.65
CA ASP A 81 11.47 -7.79 6.38
C ASP A 81 12.44 -7.64 5.20
N GLU A 82 11.92 -7.42 4.00
CA GLU A 82 12.66 -6.98 2.83
C GLU A 82 12.74 -5.45 2.81
N LEU A 83 13.93 -4.89 3.05
CA LEU A 83 14.13 -3.44 2.97
C LEU A 83 14.12 -2.99 1.51
N TYR A 84 13.01 -2.36 1.12
CA TYR A 84 12.82 -1.81 -0.22
C TYR A 84 13.74 -0.61 -0.47
N HIS A 85 14.35 -0.56 -1.66
CA HIS A 85 15.31 0.48 -2.01
C HIS A 85 15.15 0.98 -3.45
N LYS A 86 15.86 2.06 -3.81
CA LYS A 86 15.85 2.67 -5.16
C LYS A 86 14.48 3.22 -5.59
N LEU A 87 13.58 3.46 -4.64
CA LEU A 87 12.30 4.12 -4.92
C LEU A 87 12.52 5.62 -5.05
N ASP A 88 11.80 6.25 -5.97
CA ASP A 88 11.80 7.69 -6.14
C ASP A 88 10.61 8.28 -5.36
N LEU A 89 10.89 9.05 -4.30
CA LEU A 89 9.88 9.85 -3.63
C LEU A 89 9.47 11.02 -4.54
N LEU A 90 8.17 11.27 -4.61
CA LEU A 90 7.63 12.40 -5.35
C LEU A 90 7.57 13.66 -4.47
N PRO A 91 7.59 14.87 -5.07
CA PRO A 91 7.38 16.11 -4.32
C PRO A 91 6.09 16.06 -3.49
N GLY A 92 6.18 16.47 -2.23
CA GLY A 92 5.05 16.47 -1.29
C GLY A 92 4.93 15.21 -0.43
N ALA A 93 5.79 14.20 -0.64
CA ALA A 93 5.98 13.13 0.34
C ALA A 93 6.80 13.64 1.54
N GLU A 94 6.30 13.41 2.76
CA GLU A 94 7.02 13.67 4.01
C GLU A 94 7.51 12.33 4.58
N VAL A 95 8.82 12.12 4.56
CA VAL A 95 9.44 10.91 5.15
C VAL A 95 9.39 11.00 6.67
N LEU A 96 8.78 10.01 7.30
CA LEU A 96 8.66 9.89 8.75
C LEU A 96 9.60 8.85 9.35
N ALA A 97 10.03 7.84 8.58
CA ALA A 97 11.01 6.87 9.02
C ALA A 97 11.90 6.36 7.89
N THR A 98 13.15 6.05 8.23
CA THR A 98 14.15 5.48 7.32
C THR A 98 14.84 4.26 7.95
N ALA A 99 15.51 3.47 7.12
CA ALA A 99 16.43 2.42 7.56
C ALA A 99 17.68 2.42 6.68
N PHE A 100 18.85 2.22 7.29
CA PHE A 100 20.11 2.13 6.56
C PHE A 100 20.20 0.80 5.80
N ASP A 101 20.39 0.89 4.48
CA ASP A 101 20.45 -0.24 3.57
C ASP A 101 21.91 -0.68 3.34
N ASP A 102 22.37 -1.61 4.18
CA ASP A 102 23.77 -2.04 4.26
C ASP A 102 24.26 -2.68 2.94
N PRO A 103 25.33 -2.16 2.30
CA PRO A 103 25.94 -2.78 1.12
C PRO A 103 26.38 -4.24 1.34
N ALA A 104 26.74 -4.62 2.57
CA ALA A 104 27.07 -6.00 2.92
C ALA A 104 25.88 -6.96 2.74
N ASN A 105 24.65 -6.43 2.79
CA ASN A 105 23.42 -7.17 2.53
C ASN A 105 22.77 -6.80 1.19
N ARG A 106 23.58 -6.47 0.18
CA ARG A 106 23.13 -6.05 -1.16
C ARG A 106 22.35 -4.73 -1.17
N GLY A 107 22.54 -3.90 -0.14
CA GLY A 107 21.92 -2.60 -0.03
C GLY A 107 22.58 -1.49 -0.84
N THR A 108 21.97 -0.30 -0.85
CA THR A 108 22.43 0.89 -1.58
C THR A 108 23.48 1.71 -0.84
N GLY A 109 23.72 1.45 0.45
CA GLY A 109 24.59 2.24 1.31
C GLY A 109 23.98 3.57 1.76
N LYS A 110 22.65 3.67 1.77
CA LYS A 110 21.90 4.88 2.10
C LYS A 110 20.79 4.55 3.09
N ASP A 111 20.29 5.59 3.77
CA ASP A 111 19.01 5.52 4.45
C ASP A 111 17.87 5.53 3.42
N GLU A 112 17.17 4.40 3.31
CA GLU A 112 16.01 4.23 2.44
C GLU A 112 14.72 4.58 3.22
N PRO A 113 13.73 5.23 2.58
CA PRO A 113 12.47 5.58 3.23
C PRO A 113 11.62 4.32 3.49
N VAL A 114 11.14 4.19 4.72
CA VAL A 114 10.30 3.06 5.18
C VAL A 114 8.85 3.50 5.41
N ILE A 115 8.67 4.70 5.97
CA ILE A 115 7.36 5.28 6.26
C ILE A 115 7.32 6.72 5.78
N TRP A 116 6.27 7.09 5.07
CA TRP A 116 6.02 8.47 4.67
C TRP A 116 4.53 8.79 4.59
N THR A 117 4.23 10.07 4.54
CA THR A 117 2.88 10.57 4.27
C THR A 117 2.85 11.41 3.01
N VAL A 118 1.68 11.56 2.40
CA VAL A 118 1.47 12.38 1.22
C VAL A 118 0.06 12.98 1.23
N ARG A 119 -0.14 14.12 0.59
CA ARG A 119 -1.47 14.68 0.33
C ARG A 119 -1.93 14.33 -1.07
N TYR A 120 -3.16 13.85 -1.20
CA TYR A 120 -3.81 13.60 -2.49
C TYR A 120 -5.18 14.26 -2.50
N GLY A 121 -5.30 15.40 -3.18
CA GLY A 121 -6.47 16.28 -3.04
C GLY A 121 -6.65 16.71 -1.58
N ALA A 122 -7.85 16.51 -1.04
CA ALA A 122 -8.13 16.76 0.39
C ALA A 122 -7.73 15.59 1.32
N GLY A 123 -7.34 14.44 0.76
CA GLY A 123 -7.00 13.24 1.52
C GLY A 123 -5.59 13.23 2.11
N ARG A 124 -5.38 12.35 3.08
CA ARG A 124 -4.08 11.98 3.65
C ARG A 124 -3.74 10.56 3.24
N GLY A 125 -2.59 10.39 2.60
CA GLY A 125 -1.97 9.10 2.35
C GLY A 125 -0.94 8.79 3.42
N PHE A 126 -0.95 7.55 3.89
CA PHE A 126 0.08 6.96 4.73
C PHE A 126 0.64 5.74 3.98
N HIS A 127 1.96 5.65 3.91
CA HIS A 127 2.63 4.52 3.29
C HIS A 127 3.64 3.92 4.26
N ILE A 128 3.67 2.59 4.32
CA ILE A 128 4.65 1.78 5.02
C ILE A 128 5.09 0.66 4.08
N THR A 129 6.39 0.52 3.86
CA THR A 129 6.93 -0.48 2.92
C THR A 129 7.02 -1.88 3.52
N LEU A 130 6.97 -1.97 4.85
CA LEU A 130 6.98 -3.22 5.60
C LEU A 130 5.67 -4.00 5.40
N GLY A 131 5.71 -5.30 5.69
CA GLY A 131 4.57 -6.21 5.66
C GLY A 131 4.64 -7.28 4.57
N HIS A 132 5.83 -7.82 4.25
CA HIS A 132 5.97 -8.90 3.26
C HIS A 132 5.10 -10.14 3.57
N ASP A 133 4.93 -10.46 4.86
CA ASP A 133 4.15 -11.60 5.33
C ASP A 133 3.56 -11.40 6.74
N VAL A 134 2.79 -12.39 7.22
CA VAL A 134 2.15 -12.36 8.54
C VAL A 134 3.18 -12.17 9.67
N PRO A 135 4.34 -12.85 9.71
CA PRO A 135 5.40 -12.55 10.67
C PRO A 135 5.87 -11.10 10.66
N ALA A 136 6.14 -10.50 9.49
CA ALA A 136 6.52 -9.09 9.40
C ALA A 136 5.43 -8.17 9.94
N MET A 137 4.16 -8.42 9.56
CA MET A 137 3.02 -7.65 10.03
C MET A 137 2.71 -7.83 11.52
N SER A 138 3.21 -8.89 12.15
CA SER A 138 3.01 -9.18 13.57
C SER A 138 4.05 -8.50 14.48
N GLN A 139 5.07 -7.86 13.91
CA GLN A 139 6.10 -7.19 14.68
C GLN A 139 5.55 -5.95 15.39
N PRO A 140 5.93 -5.69 16.65
CA PRO A 140 5.38 -4.57 17.43
C PRO A 140 5.50 -3.22 16.71
N GLY A 141 6.67 -2.94 16.13
CA GLY A 141 6.90 -1.70 15.37
C GLY A 141 5.97 -1.54 14.16
N PHE A 142 5.71 -2.63 13.43
CA PHE A 142 4.74 -2.62 12.33
C PHE A 142 3.34 -2.33 12.84
N VAL A 143 2.87 -3.08 13.84
CA VAL A 143 1.51 -2.97 14.38
C VAL A 143 1.24 -1.56 14.87
N THR A 144 2.17 -0.99 15.65
CA THR A 144 2.08 0.39 16.16
C THR A 144 2.07 1.40 15.02
N ALA A 145 3.03 1.33 14.09
CA ALA A 145 3.13 2.28 12.98
C ALA A 145 1.90 2.22 12.07
N PHE A 146 1.42 1.02 11.74
CA PHE A 146 0.24 0.81 10.90
C PHE A 146 -1.03 1.33 11.56
N ALA A 147 -1.28 1.00 12.83
CA ALA A 147 -2.48 1.45 13.53
C ALA A 147 -2.53 2.98 13.66
N ARG A 148 -1.41 3.60 14.05
CA ARG A 148 -1.29 5.06 14.18
C ARG A 148 -1.36 5.75 12.82
N GLY A 149 -0.72 5.18 11.79
CA GLY A 149 -0.76 5.68 10.42
C GLY A 149 -2.17 5.66 9.82
N ALA A 150 -2.91 4.58 10.05
CA ALA A 150 -4.30 4.44 9.61
C ALA A 150 -5.23 5.45 10.29
N GLU A 151 -5.11 5.62 11.62
CA GLU A 151 -5.89 6.60 12.37
C GLU A 151 -5.59 8.03 11.93
N TRP A 152 -4.31 8.35 11.72
CA TRP A 152 -3.88 9.65 11.21
C TRP A 152 -4.39 9.91 9.80
N ALA A 153 -4.35 8.91 8.91
CA ALA A 153 -4.90 9.06 7.56
C ALA A 153 -6.39 9.40 7.62
N ALA A 154 -7.16 8.71 8.47
CA ALA A 154 -8.59 8.92 8.64
C ALA A 154 -8.95 10.27 9.29
N SER A 155 -8.28 10.65 10.37
CA SER A 155 -8.69 11.80 11.22
C SER A 155 -7.75 13.00 11.16
N GLY A 156 -6.45 12.77 10.96
CA GLY A 156 -5.38 13.77 11.11
C GLY A 156 -4.77 13.76 12.51
N GLU A 157 -5.38 13.03 13.45
CA GLU A 157 -4.94 12.88 14.84
C GLU A 157 -4.55 11.41 15.11
N VAL A 158 -3.90 11.18 16.25
CA VAL A 158 -3.56 9.83 16.73
C VAL A 158 -3.88 9.71 18.21
N ALA A 159 -4.79 8.80 18.56
CA ALA A 159 -5.12 8.40 19.93
C ALA A 159 -4.61 6.99 20.27
N VAL A 160 -4.27 6.16 19.27
CA VAL A 160 -3.64 4.86 19.48
C VAL A 160 -2.38 5.03 20.35
N PRO A 161 -2.22 4.30 21.46
CA PRO A 161 -1.07 4.45 22.34
C PRO A 161 0.23 4.00 21.67
N ALA A 162 1.37 4.39 22.26
CA ALA A 162 2.69 3.99 21.75
C ALA A 162 2.90 2.46 21.73
N GLU A 163 2.25 1.75 22.66
CA GLU A 163 2.31 0.30 22.79
C GLU A 163 0.90 -0.29 22.78
N PRO A 164 0.31 -0.55 21.60
CA PRO A 164 -1.05 -1.09 21.46
C PRO A 164 -1.24 -2.45 22.13
N GLY A 165 -0.15 -3.16 22.44
CA GLY A 165 -0.13 -4.47 23.09
C GLY A 165 -0.02 -4.48 24.61
N SER A 166 0.02 -3.32 25.28
CA SER A 166 0.12 -3.24 26.76
C SER A 166 -1.23 -3.28 27.49
N GLN A 167 -2.33 -3.08 26.76
CA GLN A 167 -3.67 -3.16 27.32
C GLN A 167 -4.27 -4.55 27.06
N PRO A 168 -4.88 -5.20 28.07
CA PRO A 168 -5.58 -6.45 27.86
C PRO A 168 -6.63 -6.27 26.75
N ARG A 169 -6.57 -7.10 25.70
CA ARG A 169 -7.74 -7.28 24.83
C ARG A 169 -8.83 -7.89 25.70
N PRO A 170 -10.04 -7.29 25.78
CA PRO A 170 -11.19 -8.05 26.24
C PRO A 170 -11.23 -9.32 25.39
N GLY A 171 -11.20 -10.47 26.05
CA GLY A 171 -11.47 -11.73 25.36
C GLY A 171 -12.84 -11.64 24.68
N PRO A 172 -13.15 -12.54 23.72
CA PRO A 172 -14.54 -12.64 23.29
C PRO A 172 -15.37 -12.86 24.55
N GLU A 173 -16.14 -11.85 24.96
CA GLU A 173 -17.09 -12.02 26.03
C GLU A 173 -17.95 -13.20 25.59
N ALA A 174 -17.91 -14.28 26.37
CA ALA A 174 -18.82 -15.38 26.21
C ALA A 174 -20.21 -14.75 26.26
N GLY A 175 -20.85 -14.66 25.10
CA GLY A 175 -22.15 -14.02 24.95
C GLY A 175 -23.13 -14.66 25.90
N GLY A 176 -23.35 -14.01 27.05
CA GLY A 176 -24.50 -14.22 27.91
C GLY A 176 -25.69 -13.60 27.21
N GLY A 177 -26.14 -14.24 26.13
CA GLY A 177 -27.36 -13.88 25.44
C GLY A 177 -28.57 -14.15 26.31
N THR A 178 -28.98 -13.19 27.12
CA THR A 178 -30.39 -13.11 27.54
C THR A 178 -31.18 -12.55 26.36
N ALA A 179 -31.94 -13.42 25.69
CA ALA A 179 -32.89 -13.04 24.67
C ALA A 179 -33.89 -12.01 25.24
N PRO A 180 -34.24 -10.93 24.52
CA PRO A 180 -35.37 -10.09 24.92
C PRO A 180 -36.66 -10.89 24.74
N SER A 181 -37.30 -11.22 25.86
CA SER A 181 -38.69 -11.67 25.88
C SER A 181 -39.61 -10.53 25.45
N GLY A 182 -40.34 -10.73 24.35
CA GLY A 182 -41.52 -9.92 24.03
C GLY A 182 -41.54 -9.33 22.63
N VAL A 183 -41.88 -10.16 21.64
CA VAL A 183 -42.61 -9.68 20.45
C VAL A 183 -43.80 -10.60 20.26
N GLU A 184 -44.96 -10.11 20.69
CA GLU A 184 -46.26 -10.76 20.53
C GLU A 184 -46.69 -10.69 19.04
N VAL A 185 -46.75 -11.85 18.39
CA VAL A 185 -47.21 -11.95 17.00
C VAL A 185 -48.73 -11.92 16.98
N ARG A 186 -49.32 -10.78 16.60
CA ARG A 186 -50.74 -10.70 16.23
C ARG A 186 -50.98 -11.48 14.94
N ARG A 187 -51.87 -12.47 15.00
CA ARG A 187 -52.42 -13.15 13.81
C ARG A 187 -53.55 -12.32 13.20
N PRO A 188 -53.60 -12.10 11.87
CA PRO A 188 -54.78 -11.57 11.21
C PRO A 188 -55.87 -12.67 11.09
N ARG A 189 -57.13 -12.21 11.07
CA ARG A 189 -58.34 -13.03 10.92
C ARG A 189 -58.50 -13.56 9.49
#